data_AF-A0A7S0EN71-F1
#
_entry.id   AF-A0A7S0EN71-F1
#
_cell.length_a   1.000
_cell.length_b   1.000
_cell.length_c   1.000
_cell.angle_alpha   90.00
_cell.angle_beta   90.00
_cell.angle_gamma   90.00
#
_symmetry.space_group_name_H-M   'P 1'
#
loop_
_entity.id
_entity.type
_entity.pdbx_description
1 polymer ?
#
loop_
_entity_poly.entity_id
_entity_poly.type
_entity_poly.pdbx_seq_one_letter_code
_entity_poly.pdbx_strand_id
1 'polypeptide(L)'
;NQKTEPAFGADTLRLWVASVDYTGDVRVGGNIMKQISDSYRKIRNTLRYLLGNLHGFDPNKHAVKYDDLPSVDKWMLGRLAKVQEEVKDAYETFQFYRAYQAILQVCITELSNFYLDVAKDRLYIPAEDDARRRSCQTVLHAALE
;
A
#
# COMPACT_ATOMS: atom_id res chain seq x y z
N ASN A 1 -18.85 -30.55 14.80
CA ASN A 1 -18.35 -29.53 13.84
C ASN A 1 -18.14 -28.18 14.53
N GLN A 2 -17.15 -28.07 15.42
CA GLN A 2 -16.70 -26.76 15.90
C GLN A 2 -15.67 -26.24 14.89
N LYS A 3 -15.95 -25.06 14.30
CA LYS A 3 -14.97 -24.36 13.47
C LYS A 3 -13.85 -23.88 14.40
N THR A 4 -12.71 -24.56 14.34
CA THR A 4 -11.53 -24.33 15.18
C THR A 4 -10.69 -23.13 14.75
N GLU A 5 -10.92 -22.59 13.54
CA GLU A 5 -10.22 -21.40 13.05
C GLU A 5 -11.23 -20.26 12.77
N PRO A 6 -10.91 -19.01 13.15
CA PRO A 6 -11.74 -17.87 12.76
C PRO A 6 -11.80 -17.80 11.23
N ALA A 7 -12.99 -17.58 10.68
CA ALA A 7 -13.14 -17.40 9.25
C ALA A 7 -12.31 -16.17 8.81
N PHE A 8 -11.36 -16.37 7.91
CA PHE A 8 -10.41 -15.34 7.48
C PHE A 8 -11.06 -14.14 6.75
N GLY A 9 -12.36 -14.17 6.50
CA GLY A 9 -13.11 -13.14 5.76
C GLY A 9 -12.99 -13.31 4.25
N ALA A 10 -13.93 -12.70 3.51
CA ALA A 10 -13.99 -12.81 2.05
C ALA A 10 -12.75 -12.23 1.36
N ASP A 11 -12.22 -11.10 1.84
CA ASP A 11 -11.07 -10.46 1.21
C ASP A 11 -9.78 -11.27 1.34
N THR A 12 -9.60 -12.02 2.44
CA THR A 12 -8.45 -12.94 2.55
C THR A 12 -8.55 -14.04 1.48
N LEU A 13 -9.76 -14.54 1.20
CA LEU A 13 -9.96 -15.51 0.13
C LEU A 13 -9.71 -14.90 -1.25
N ARG A 14 -10.20 -13.67 -1.51
CA ARG A 14 -9.94 -12.94 -2.77
C ARG A 14 -8.45 -12.70 -2.97
N LEU A 15 -7.73 -12.35 -1.91
CA LEU A 15 -6.29 -12.13 -1.94
C LEU A 15 -5.53 -13.45 -2.19
N TRP A 16 -6.01 -14.57 -1.63
CA TRP A 16 -5.46 -15.89 -1.96
C TRP A 16 -5.63 -16.21 -3.45
N VAL A 17 -6.83 -16.03 -4.01
CA VAL A 17 -7.08 -16.22 -5.44
C VAL A 17 -6.17 -15.35 -6.29
N ALA A 18 -5.99 -14.07 -5.92
CA ALA A 18 -5.10 -13.16 -6.63
C ALA A 18 -3.62 -13.57 -6.53
N SER A 19 -3.21 -14.28 -5.48
CA SER A 19 -1.82 -14.64 -5.23
C SER A 19 -1.32 -15.89 -5.95
N VAL A 20 -2.23 -16.74 -6.44
CA VAL A 20 -1.90 -18.04 -7.03
C VAL A 20 -1.78 -17.96 -8.56
N ASP A 21 -0.87 -18.75 -9.12
CA ASP A 21 -0.85 -19.02 -10.55
C ASP A 21 -1.95 -20.03 -10.88
N TYR A 22 -3.02 -19.54 -11.51
CA TYR A 22 -4.21 -20.33 -11.83
C TYR A 22 -4.09 -21.13 -13.13
N THR A 23 -2.93 -21.07 -13.82
CA THR A 23 -2.71 -21.87 -15.04
C THR A 23 -2.56 -23.36 -14.76
N GLY A 24 -2.34 -23.74 -13.50
CA GLY A 24 -2.31 -25.13 -13.03
C GLY A 24 -3.11 -25.33 -11.74
N ASP A 25 -2.96 -26.51 -11.14
CA ASP A 25 -3.63 -26.83 -9.88
C ASP A 25 -3.09 -25.97 -8.72
N VAL A 26 -4.02 -25.27 -8.06
CA VAL A 26 -3.70 -24.36 -6.95
C VAL A 26 -3.94 -25.04 -5.60
N ARG A 27 -3.01 -24.82 -4.65
CA ARG A 27 -3.10 -25.38 -3.30
C ARG A 27 -3.87 -24.45 -2.36
N VAL A 28 -4.72 -25.03 -1.53
CA VAL A 28 -5.42 -24.32 -0.45
C VAL A 28 -5.33 -25.12 0.85
N GLY A 29 -5.14 -24.42 1.97
CA GLY A 29 -5.04 -25.04 3.30
C GLY A 29 -4.87 -24.00 4.39
N GLY A 30 -5.07 -24.38 5.66
CA GLY A 30 -5.06 -23.45 6.81
C GLY A 30 -3.78 -22.61 6.92
N ASN A 31 -2.61 -23.24 6.73
CA ASN A 31 -1.33 -22.52 6.75
C ASN A 31 -1.20 -21.47 5.63
N ILE A 32 -1.66 -21.81 4.41
CA ILE A 32 -1.67 -20.87 3.27
C ILE A 32 -2.60 -19.70 3.59
N MET A 33 -3.82 -19.98 4.05
CA MET A 33 -4.79 -18.95 4.41
C MET A 33 -4.29 -18.04 5.53
N LYS A 34 -3.57 -18.59 6.52
CA LYS A 34 -2.91 -17.82 7.57
C LYS A 34 -1.85 -16.87 7.00
N GLN A 35 -0.99 -17.34 6.09
CA GLN A 35 0.02 -16.51 5.43
C GLN A 35 -0.59 -15.39 4.58
N ILE A 36 -1.69 -15.68 3.87
CA ILE A 36 -2.43 -14.66 3.12
C ILE A 36 -3.08 -13.66 4.08
N SER A 37 -3.62 -14.10 5.22
CA SER A 37 -4.16 -13.21 6.24
C SER A 37 -3.09 -12.28 6.83
N ASP A 38 -1.87 -12.78 7.04
CA ASP A 38 -0.75 -11.97 7.50
C ASP A 38 -0.36 -10.91 6.46
N SER A 39 -0.33 -11.28 5.18
CA SER A 39 -0.04 -10.37 4.06
C SER A 39 -1.13 -9.30 3.91
N TYR A 40 -2.40 -9.70 4.01
CA TYR A 40 -3.54 -8.79 4.07
C TYR A 40 -3.39 -7.77 5.21
N ARG A 41 -3.01 -8.21 6.42
CA ARG A 41 -2.80 -7.29 7.56
C ARG A 41 -1.68 -6.30 7.30
N LYS A 42 -0.60 -6.70 6.60
CA LYS A 42 0.48 -5.76 6.22
C LYS A 42 -0.04 -4.66 5.30
N ILE A 43 -0.72 -5.03 4.21
CA ILE A 43 -1.34 -4.07 3.27
C ILE A 43 -2.28 -3.13 4.03
N ARG A 44 -3.24 -3.69 4.79
CA ARG A 44 -4.22 -2.92 5.56
C ARG A 44 -3.56 -1.98 6.56
N ASN A 45 -2.51 -2.42 7.26
CA ASN A 45 -1.82 -1.59 8.25
C ASN A 45 -1.07 -0.44 7.58
N THR A 46 -0.46 -0.66 6.42
CA THR A 46 0.14 0.41 5.60
C THR A 46 -0.93 1.42 5.22
N LEU A 47 -2.04 0.99 4.61
CA LEU A 47 -3.16 1.87 4.23
C LEU A 47 -3.72 2.66 5.42
N ARG A 48 -3.91 2.00 6.57
CA ARG A 48 -4.36 2.64 7.81
C ARG A 48 -3.38 3.72 8.28
N TYR A 49 -2.07 3.47 8.16
CA TYR A 49 -1.05 4.46 8.52
C TYR A 49 -1.07 5.65 7.57
N LEU A 50 -1.19 5.43 6.26
CA LEU A 50 -1.34 6.50 5.26
C LEU A 50 -2.54 7.38 5.62
N LEU A 51 -3.72 6.76 5.78
CA LEU A 51 -4.97 7.45 6.07
C LEU A 51 -4.92 8.21 7.41
N GLY A 52 -4.35 7.59 8.45
CA GLY A 52 -4.24 8.21 9.77
C GLY A 52 -3.37 9.49 9.79
N ASN A 53 -2.47 9.64 8.83
CA ASN A 53 -1.60 10.82 8.71
C ASN A 53 -2.17 11.93 7.81
N LEU A 54 -3.37 11.73 7.25
CA LEU A 54 -4.05 12.71 6.39
C LEU A 54 -5.11 13.55 7.12
N HIS A 55 -5.21 13.44 8.44
CA HIS A 55 -6.10 14.31 9.21
C HIS A 55 -5.76 15.79 8.99
N GLY A 56 -6.76 16.60 8.64
CA GLY A 56 -6.59 18.04 8.35
C GLY A 56 -5.85 18.34 7.05
N PHE A 57 -5.67 17.36 6.16
CA PHE A 57 -5.15 17.57 4.80
C PHE A 57 -6.31 17.73 3.81
N ASP A 58 -6.31 18.81 3.03
CA ASP A 58 -7.26 19.07 1.95
C ASP A 58 -6.41 19.19 0.68
N PRO A 59 -6.47 18.22 -0.26
CA PRO A 59 -5.60 18.20 -1.43
C PRO A 59 -5.79 19.45 -2.31
N ASN A 60 -6.97 20.07 -2.32
CA ASN A 60 -7.22 21.26 -3.14
C ASN A 60 -6.53 22.51 -2.59
N LYS A 61 -6.16 22.51 -1.30
CA LYS A 61 -5.56 23.66 -0.61
C LYS A 61 -4.12 23.43 -0.19
N HIS A 62 -3.78 22.19 0.15
CA HIS A 62 -2.54 21.84 0.84
C HIS A 62 -1.60 21.00 -0.02
N ALA A 63 -2.03 20.49 -1.17
CA ALA A 63 -1.14 19.73 -2.05
C ALA A 63 0.03 20.60 -2.52
N VAL A 64 1.23 20.04 -2.43
CA VAL A 64 2.47 20.68 -2.85
C VAL A 64 2.75 20.31 -4.31
N LYS A 65 3.13 21.28 -5.13
CA LYS A 65 3.48 21.03 -6.54
C LYS A 65 4.68 20.10 -6.63
N TYR A 66 4.69 19.27 -7.68
CA TYR A 66 5.75 18.29 -7.87
C TYR A 66 7.15 18.91 -7.80
N ASP A 67 7.36 20.06 -8.46
CA ASP A 67 8.68 20.70 -8.50
C ASP A 67 9.19 21.16 -7.12
N ASP A 68 8.26 21.50 -6.22
CA ASP A 68 8.55 21.94 -4.85
C ASP A 68 8.73 20.77 -3.88
N LEU A 69 8.49 19.53 -4.33
CA LEU A 69 8.67 18.34 -3.49
C LEU A 69 10.15 18.00 -3.27
N PRO A 70 10.53 17.56 -2.05
CA PRO A 70 11.82 16.93 -1.79
C PRO A 70 12.09 15.73 -2.71
N SER A 71 13.37 15.44 -2.98
CA SER A 71 13.76 14.34 -3.87
C SER A 71 13.23 12.97 -3.43
N VAL A 72 13.12 12.72 -2.12
CA VAL A 72 12.57 11.48 -1.57
C VAL A 72 11.08 11.34 -1.86
N ASP A 73 10.34 12.45 -1.82
CA ASP A 73 8.90 12.50 -2.10
C ASP A 73 8.66 12.28 -3.62
N LYS A 74 9.47 12.94 -4.47
CA LYS A 74 9.47 12.72 -5.93
C LYS A 74 9.79 11.27 -6.28
N TRP A 75 10.80 10.68 -5.64
CA TRP A 75 11.15 9.27 -5.83
C TRP A 75 9.99 8.35 -5.48
N MET A 76 9.30 8.58 -4.36
CA MET A 76 8.18 7.75 -3.94
C MET A 76 7.00 7.87 -4.93
N LEU A 77 6.68 9.08 -5.40
CA LEU A 77 5.67 9.27 -6.45
C LEU A 77 6.04 8.52 -7.75
N GLY A 78 7.31 8.59 -8.17
CA GLY A 78 7.79 7.84 -9.32
C GLY A 78 7.72 6.31 -9.12
N ARG A 79 7.91 5.82 -7.89
CA ARG A 79 7.69 4.40 -7.57
C ARG A 79 6.22 4.02 -7.63
N LEU A 80 5.32 4.85 -7.10
CA LEU A 80 3.87 4.61 -7.16
C LEU A 80 3.39 4.56 -8.61
N ALA A 81 3.82 5.49 -9.47
CA ALA A 81 3.48 5.49 -10.89
C ALA A 81 3.91 4.18 -11.59
N LYS A 82 5.13 3.70 -11.34
CA LYS A 82 5.60 2.41 -11.89
C LYS A 82 4.77 1.23 -11.39
N VAL A 83 4.40 1.22 -10.10
CA VAL A 83 3.55 0.14 -9.54
C VAL A 83 2.15 0.18 -10.16
N GLN A 84 1.58 1.36 -10.42
CA GLN A 84 0.31 1.49 -11.12
C GLN A 84 0.39 0.91 -12.54
N GLU A 85 1.46 1.19 -13.28
CA GLU A 85 1.70 0.60 -14.61
C GLU A 85 1.84 -0.94 -14.53
N GLU A 86 2.65 -1.45 -13.59
CA GLU A 86 2.85 -2.90 -13.37
C GLU A 86 1.53 -3.62 -13.01
N VAL A 87 0.72 -3.01 -12.14
CA VAL A 87 -0.59 -3.55 -11.75
C VAL A 87 -1.55 -3.53 -12.93
N LYS A 88 -1.58 -2.43 -13.70
CA LYS A 88 -2.44 -2.31 -14.88
C LYS A 88 -2.10 -3.39 -15.92
N ASP A 89 -0.83 -3.54 -16.27
CA ASP A 89 -0.34 -4.60 -17.16
C ASP A 89 -0.77 -5.99 -16.66
N ALA A 90 -0.55 -6.26 -15.37
CA ALA A 90 -0.94 -7.53 -14.77
C ALA A 90 -2.45 -7.80 -14.85
N TYR A 91 -3.30 -6.78 -14.76
CA TYR A 91 -4.74 -6.92 -14.97
C TYR A 91 -5.10 -7.15 -16.45
N GLU A 92 -4.47 -6.42 -17.38
CA GLU A 92 -4.70 -6.56 -18.83
C GLU A 92 -4.26 -7.92 -19.36
N THR A 93 -3.20 -8.51 -18.81
CA THR A 93 -2.72 -9.85 -19.16
C THR A 93 -3.29 -10.95 -18.27
N PHE A 94 -4.26 -10.63 -17.40
CA PHE A 94 -4.85 -11.53 -16.40
C PHE A 94 -3.85 -12.18 -15.43
N GLN A 95 -2.62 -11.67 -15.29
CA GLN A 95 -1.59 -12.20 -14.39
C GLN A 95 -1.72 -11.61 -12.97
N PHE A 96 -2.83 -11.86 -12.29
CA PHE A 96 -3.16 -11.25 -11.00
C PHE A 96 -2.11 -11.46 -9.89
N TYR A 97 -1.36 -12.56 -9.93
CA TYR A 97 -0.27 -12.81 -8.98
C TYR A 97 0.84 -11.76 -9.06
N ARG A 98 1.08 -11.18 -10.25
CA ARG A 98 2.02 -10.06 -10.44
C ARG A 98 1.50 -8.79 -9.78
N ALA A 99 0.21 -8.48 -9.96
CA ALA A 99 -0.42 -7.34 -9.28
C ALA A 99 -0.35 -7.50 -7.75
N TYR A 100 -0.67 -8.69 -7.23
CA TYR A 100 -0.54 -9.01 -5.81
C TYR A 100 0.89 -8.79 -5.29
N GLN A 101 1.90 -9.29 -6.00
CA GLN A 101 3.30 -9.13 -5.65
C GLN A 101 3.74 -7.66 -5.65
N ALA A 102 3.39 -6.90 -6.70
CA ALA A 102 3.73 -5.48 -6.82
C ALA A 102 3.13 -4.65 -5.67
N ILE A 103 1.85 -4.87 -5.36
CA ILE A 103 1.16 -4.18 -4.25
C ILE A 103 1.77 -4.55 -2.90
N LEU A 104 2.01 -5.83 -2.65
CA LEU A 104 2.58 -6.28 -1.38
C LEU A 104 4.00 -5.73 -1.20
N GLN A 105 4.80 -5.75 -2.28
CA GLN A 105 6.16 -5.23 -2.29
C GLN A 105 6.19 -3.74 -1.96
N VAL A 106 5.40 -2.91 -2.66
CA VAL A 106 5.38 -1.46 -2.40
C VAL A 106 4.91 -1.13 -0.99
N CYS A 107 3.96 -1.89 -0.44
CA CYS A 107 3.47 -1.68 0.93
C CYS A 107 4.55 -1.97 1.98
N ILE A 108 5.34 -3.03 1.77
CA ILE A 108 6.33 -3.50 2.75
C ILE A 108 7.64 -2.74 2.59
N THR A 109 8.22 -2.73 1.40
CA THR A 109 9.60 -2.28 1.21
C THR A 109 9.68 -0.78 0.99
N GLU A 110 8.97 -0.26 0.00
CA GLU A 110 9.06 1.17 -0.34
C GLU A 110 8.32 2.05 0.67
N LEU A 111 7.08 1.71 1.02
CA LEU A 111 6.29 2.50 1.97
C LEU A 111 6.70 2.21 3.42
N SER A 112 6.45 1.01 3.93
CA SER A 112 6.61 0.73 5.37
C SER A 112 8.06 0.79 5.84
N ASN A 113 8.99 0.11 5.14
CA ASN A 113 10.38 0.00 5.61
C ASN A 113 11.24 1.24 5.33
N PHE A 114 10.86 2.07 4.35
CA PHE A 114 11.67 3.20 3.92
C PHE A 114 10.92 4.52 4.04
N TYR A 115 9.99 4.80 3.14
CA TYR A 115 9.42 6.14 3.00
C TYR A 115 8.71 6.62 4.27
N LEU A 116 7.86 5.78 4.85
CA LEU A 116 7.11 6.11 6.05
C LEU A 116 8.00 6.20 7.28
N ASP A 117 9.10 5.45 7.34
CA ASP A 117 10.06 5.54 8.45
C ASP A 117 10.79 6.89 8.43
N VAL A 118 11.29 7.29 7.26
CA VAL A 118 11.96 8.58 7.04
C VAL A 118 10.98 9.76 7.16
N ALA A 119 9.71 9.56 6.84
CA ALA A 119 8.69 10.62 6.88
C ALA A 119 8.21 10.95 8.31
N LYS A 120 8.43 10.09 9.32
CA LYS A 120 7.93 10.29 10.70
C LYS A 120 8.29 11.66 11.28
N ASP A 121 9.55 12.07 11.16
CA ASP A 121 10.00 13.35 11.71
C ASP A 121 9.30 14.53 11.04
N ARG A 122 9.01 14.43 9.74
CA ARG A 122 8.27 15.47 8.99
C ARG A 122 6.77 15.44 9.25
N LEU A 123 6.23 14.30 9.66
CA LEU A 123 4.80 14.13 9.96
C LEU A 123 4.44 14.51 11.40
N TYR A 124 5.33 14.25 12.36
CA TYR A 124 5.01 14.31 13.80
C TYR A 124 5.55 15.53 14.54
N ILE A 125 6.66 16.11 14.07
CA ILE A 125 7.34 17.22 14.75
C ILE A 125 6.79 18.59 14.31
N PRO A 126 6.60 18.87 13.01
CA PRO A 126 6.23 20.20 12.57
C PRO A 126 4.77 20.55 12.88
N ALA A 127 4.48 21.86 12.85
CA ALA A 127 3.13 22.39 12.91
C ALA A 127 2.25 21.83 11.78
N GLU A 128 0.93 21.92 11.94
CA GLU A 128 -0.02 21.35 10.97
C GLU A 128 0.09 21.94 9.57
N ASP A 129 0.49 23.20 9.47
CA ASP A 129 0.65 23.98 8.24
C ASP A 129 2.09 24.01 7.69
N ASP A 130 3.05 23.32 8.35
CA ASP A 130 4.44 23.29 7.89
C ASP A 130 4.55 22.62 6.51
N ALA A 131 5.26 23.29 5.59
CA ALA A 131 5.44 22.83 4.21
C ALA A 131 6.03 21.41 4.11
N ARG A 132 6.92 21.02 5.04
CA ARG A 132 7.53 19.67 5.07
C ARG A 132 6.50 18.60 5.42
N ARG A 133 5.53 18.92 6.28
CA ARG A 133 4.41 18.04 6.60
C ARG A 133 3.47 17.93 5.40
N ARG A 134 3.15 19.05 4.76
CA ARG A 134 2.29 19.08 3.56
C ARG A 134 2.90 18.34 2.37
N SER A 135 4.22 18.38 2.21
CA SER A 135 4.91 17.60 1.16
C SER A 135 4.72 16.10 1.38
N CYS A 136 4.91 15.60 2.61
CA CYS A 136 4.64 14.21 2.96
C CYS A 136 3.18 13.84 2.69
N GLN A 137 2.23 14.64 3.20
CA GLN A 137 0.80 14.37 3.07
C GLN A 137 0.34 14.35 1.60
N THR A 138 0.96 15.16 0.73
CA THR A 138 0.73 15.10 -0.72
C THR A 138 1.04 13.72 -1.29
N VAL A 139 2.18 13.13 -0.91
CA VAL A 139 2.56 11.78 -1.34
C VAL A 139 1.67 10.70 -0.70
N LEU A 140 1.34 10.84 0.59
CA LEU A 140 0.47 9.86 1.26
C LEU A 140 -0.93 9.84 0.64
N HIS A 141 -1.44 11.00 0.24
CA HIS A 141 -2.71 11.13 -0.47
C HIS A 141 -2.64 10.45 -1.85
N ALA A 142 -1.60 10.77 -2.63
CA ALA A 142 -1.39 10.15 -3.95
C ALA A 142 -1.19 8.63 -3.89
N ALA A 143 -0.73 8.08 -2.76
CA ALA A 143 -0.61 6.63 -2.56
C ALA A 143 -1.96 5.93 -2.28
N LEU A 144 -3.01 6.68 -1.95
CA LEU A 144 -4.37 6.17 -1.67
C LEU A 144 -5.35 6.36 -2.83
N GLU A 145 -5.00 7.19 -3.81
CA GLU A 145 -5.76 7.39 -5.07
C GLU A 145 -5.31 6.44 -6.17
#